data_AF-A0A944C128-F1
#
_entry.id   AF-A0A944C128-F1
#
_cell.length_a   1.000
_cell.length_b   1.000
_cell.length_c   1.000
_cell.angle_alpha   90.00
_cell.angle_beta   90.00
_cell.angle_gamma   90.00
#
_symmetry.space_group_name_H-M   'P 1'
#
loop_
_entity.id
_entity.type
_entity.pdbx_description
1 polymer ?
#
loop_
_entity_poly.entity_id
_entity_poly.type
_entity_poly.pdbx_seq_one_letter_code
_entity_poly.pdbx_strand_id
1 'polypeptide(L)'
;MISKPITLLKGIIILRFTKRIAAALAGIIAVTAFSGCSLFSPQSTNPIGTDDFTQMNLVQLDKPAEGQDVVVIETNVGTLTAVLYTEYAPNTVANFKKRAEEGFYDGKPFFALQKGIYA
;
A
#
# COMPACT_ATOMS: atom_id res chain seq x y z
N MET A 1 -31.77 54.73 -38.69
CA MET A 1 -31.21 54.26 -37.40
C MET A 1 -31.22 52.72 -37.40
N ILE A 2 -30.29 52.07 -38.13
CA ILE A 2 -30.26 50.60 -38.32
C ILE A 2 -28.78 50.17 -38.38
N SER A 3 -28.15 49.85 -37.24
CA SER A 3 -26.76 49.34 -37.20
C SER A 3 -26.53 48.21 -36.20
N LYS A 4 -27.58 47.68 -35.56
CA LYS A 4 -27.44 46.69 -34.47
C LYS A 4 -27.48 45.17 -34.82
N PRO A 5 -27.72 44.67 -36.06
CA PRO A 5 -27.79 43.21 -36.25
C PRO A 5 -26.43 42.51 -36.43
N ILE A 6 -25.40 43.21 -36.93
CA ILE A 6 -24.12 42.58 -37.33
C ILE A 6 -23.23 42.28 -36.12
N THR A 7 -23.26 43.12 -35.08
CA THR A 7 -22.44 42.93 -33.87
C THR A 7 -22.91 41.75 -33.02
N LEU A 8 -24.22 41.53 -32.96
CA LEU A 8 -24.84 40.45 -32.18
C LEU A 8 -24.57 39.06 -32.80
N LEU A 9 -24.59 38.96 -34.14
CA LEU A 9 -24.26 37.73 -34.86
C LEU A 9 -22.76 37.37 -34.74
N LYS A 10 -21.87 38.37 -34.80
CA LYS A 10 -20.43 38.17 -34.57
C LYS A 10 -20.15 37.67 -33.15
N GLY A 11 -20.82 38.22 -32.13
CA GLY A 11 -20.69 37.78 -30.73
C GLY A 11 -21.16 36.34 -30.49
N ILE A 12 -22.27 35.92 -31.09
CA ILE A 12 -22.78 34.54 -30.98
C ILE A 12 -21.84 33.54 -31.64
N ILE A 13 -21.26 33.87 -32.80
CA ILE A 13 -20.31 33.01 -33.50
C ILE A 13 -19.02 32.87 -32.67
N ILE A 14 -18.47 33.97 -32.16
CA ILE A 14 -17.28 33.97 -31.31
C ILE A 14 -17.52 33.15 -30.03
N LEU A 15 -18.66 33.31 -29.37
CA LEU A 15 -19.02 32.55 -28.17
C LEU A 15 -19.19 31.04 -28.43
N ARG A 16 -19.70 30.66 -29.61
CA ARG A 16 -19.80 29.25 -30.02
C ARG A 16 -18.43 28.65 -30.35
N PHE A 17 -17.51 29.44 -30.89
CA PHE A 17 -16.13 29.02 -31.15
C PHE A 17 -15.30 28.86 -29.88
N THR A 18 -15.37 29.81 -28.93
CA THR A 18 -14.62 29.72 -27.67
C THR A 18 -15.10 28.56 -26.79
N LYS A 19 -16.42 28.27 -26.76
CA LYS A 19 -16.96 27.08 -26.08
C LYS A 19 -16.47 25.77 -26.69
N ARG A 20 -16.29 25.69 -28.01
CA ARG A 20 -15.77 24.49 -28.70
C ARG A 20 -14.28 24.27 -28.44
N ILE A 21 -13.49 25.34 -28.36
CA ILE A 21 -12.07 25.28 -28.00
C ILE A 21 -11.90 24.86 -26.52
N ALA A 22 -12.70 25.41 -25.62
CA ALA A 22 -12.69 25.02 -24.20
C ALA A 22 -13.04 23.54 -23.99
N ALA A 23 -14.02 23.02 -24.73
CA ALA A 23 -14.39 21.60 -24.68
C ALA A 23 -13.29 20.66 -25.23
N ALA A 24 -12.57 21.08 -26.29
CA ALA A 24 -11.46 20.30 -26.84
C ALA A 24 -10.25 20.25 -25.88
N LEU A 25 -9.93 21.35 -25.21
CA LEU A 25 -8.86 21.40 -24.19
C LEU A 25 -9.20 20.57 -22.94
N ALA A 26 -10.45 20.60 -22.48
CA ALA A 26 -10.91 19.76 -21.38
C ALA A 26 -10.86 18.26 -21.71
N GLY A 27 -11.13 17.89 -22.98
CA GLY A 27 -11.01 16.51 -23.45
C GLY A 27 -9.57 15.97 -23.41
N ILE A 28 -8.57 16.78 -23.74
CA ILE A 28 -7.15 16.36 -23.73
C ILE A 28 -6.65 16.13 -22.31
N ILE A 29 -7.08 16.95 -21.34
CA ILE A 29 -6.70 16.81 -19.92
C ILE A 29 -7.30 15.53 -19.30
N ALA A 30 -8.47 15.09 -19.76
CA ALA A 30 -9.08 13.85 -19.27
C ALA A 30 -8.35 12.57 -19.74
N VAL A 31 -7.67 12.60 -20.89
CA VAL A 31 -6.93 11.44 -21.43
C VAL A 31 -5.61 11.20 -20.70
N THR A 32 -4.95 12.25 -20.19
CA THR A 32 -3.71 12.12 -19.42
C THR A 32 -3.95 11.78 -17.96
N ALA A 33 -5.13 12.08 -17.41
CA ALA A 33 -5.51 11.72 -16.04
C ALA A 33 -5.78 10.22 -15.83
N PHE A 34 -6.01 9.46 -16.92
CA PHE A 34 -6.15 7.99 -16.87
C PHE A 34 -4.86 7.23 -17.21
N SER A 35 -3.78 7.94 -17.58
CA SER A 35 -2.45 7.34 -17.65
C SER A 35 -1.93 7.15 -16.23
N GLY A 36 -2.36 6.06 -15.58
CA GLY A 36 -1.69 5.54 -14.41
C GLY A 36 -0.18 5.48 -14.66
N CYS A 37 0.59 5.89 -13.66
CA CYS A 37 2.05 5.93 -13.73
C CYS A 37 2.64 4.52 -13.81
N SER A 38 2.65 3.92 -15.00
CA SER A 38 3.43 2.70 -15.28
C SER A 38 4.71 2.99 -16.06
N LEU A 39 4.89 4.21 -16.60
CA LEU A 39 6.08 4.59 -17.37
C LEU A 39 7.26 5.08 -16.51
N PHE A 40 7.02 5.43 -15.25
CA PHE A 40 8.04 5.84 -14.29
C PHE A 40 8.01 4.96 -13.05
N SER A 41 7.92 3.64 -13.23
CA SER A 41 8.47 2.75 -12.20
C SER A 41 9.96 2.58 -12.53
N PRO A 42 10.90 3.10 -11.74
CA PRO A 42 12.25 2.58 -11.80
C PRO A 42 12.12 1.07 -11.52
N GLN A 43 12.41 0.24 -12.53
CA GLN A 43 12.63 -1.17 -12.30
C GLN A 43 13.81 -1.22 -11.33
N SER A 44 13.51 -1.49 -10.06
CA SER A 44 14.48 -2.01 -9.12
C SER A 44 14.91 -3.35 -9.68
N THR A 45 15.90 -3.32 -10.58
CA THR A 45 16.76 -4.47 -10.78
C THR A 45 17.51 -4.60 -9.48
N ASN A 46 16.99 -5.39 -8.55
CA ASN A 46 17.84 -5.99 -7.53
C ASN A 46 18.92 -6.70 -8.35
N PRO A 47 20.20 -6.25 -8.33
CA PRO A 47 21.23 -7.16 -8.76
C PRO A 47 21.03 -8.40 -7.89
N ILE A 48 20.88 -9.57 -8.50
CA ILE A 48 21.10 -10.82 -7.78
C ILE A 48 22.58 -10.73 -7.37
N GLY A 49 22.79 -10.14 -6.20
CA GLY A 49 24.04 -10.20 -5.48
C GLY A 49 24.28 -11.67 -5.24
N THR A 50 25.54 -12.07 -5.35
CA THR A 50 26.00 -13.32 -4.75
C THR A 50 25.91 -13.14 -3.23
N ASP A 51 24.70 -13.09 -2.70
CA ASP A 51 24.45 -12.99 -1.27
C ASP A 51 24.89 -14.34 -0.70
N ASP A 52 26.07 -14.32 -0.07
CA ASP A 52 26.64 -15.47 0.60
C ASP A 52 25.81 -15.80 1.83
N PHE A 53 24.79 -16.64 1.62
CA PHE A 53 23.87 -17.10 2.67
C PHE A 53 24.57 -17.88 3.78
N THR A 54 25.86 -18.25 3.64
CA THR A 54 26.62 -18.94 4.68
C THR A 54 26.87 -18.07 5.92
N GLN A 55 26.69 -16.74 5.82
CA GLN A 55 26.91 -15.80 6.92
C GLN A 55 25.61 -15.30 7.58
N MET A 56 24.44 -15.80 7.19
CA MET A 56 23.17 -15.37 7.80
C MET A 56 22.99 -16.00 9.18
N ASN A 57 22.94 -15.17 10.22
CA ASN A 57 22.62 -15.64 11.58
C ASN A 57 21.10 -15.69 11.78
N LEU A 58 20.54 -16.91 11.87
CA LEU A 58 19.11 -17.15 12.02
C LEU A 58 18.69 -17.23 13.48
N VAL A 59 18.69 -16.08 14.16
CA VAL A 59 18.37 -15.95 15.60
C VAL A 59 17.03 -16.57 16.01
N GLN A 60 16.08 -16.68 15.09
CA GLN A 60 14.79 -17.32 15.32
C GLN A 60 14.87 -18.83 15.57
N LEU A 61 15.96 -19.49 15.19
CA LEU A 61 16.18 -20.92 15.42
C LEU A 61 16.86 -21.18 16.78
N ASP A 62 17.39 -20.14 17.41
CA ASP A 62 18.01 -20.25 18.72
C ASP A 62 16.93 -20.41 19.80
N LYS A 63 17.33 -21.07 20.90
CA LYS A 63 16.45 -21.17 22.07
C LYS A 63 16.20 -19.76 22.64
N PRO A 64 14.95 -19.40 22.98
CA PRO A 64 14.66 -18.11 23.62
C PRO A 64 15.49 -17.92 24.89
N ALA A 65 16.04 -16.71 25.05
CA ALA A 65 16.76 -16.34 26.26
C ALA A 65 15.79 -16.12 27.43
N GLU A 66 16.28 -16.28 28.66
CA GLU A 66 15.47 -15.96 29.84
C GLU A 66 15.14 -14.46 29.87
N GLY A 67 13.87 -14.14 30.15
CA GLY A 67 13.39 -12.76 30.22
C GLY A 67 13.21 -12.08 28.85
N GLN A 68 13.31 -12.82 27.74
CA GLN A 68 13.03 -12.28 26.42
C GLN A 68 11.56 -11.89 26.26
N ASP A 69 11.31 -10.84 25.49
CA ASP A 69 9.97 -10.32 25.22
C ASP A 69 9.16 -11.34 24.41
N VAL A 70 8.04 -11.80 24.97
CA VAL A 70 7.19 -12.85 24.38
C VAL A 70 5.73 -12.44 24.39
N VAL A 71 4.98 -12.99 23.46
CA VAL A 71 3.52 -12.98 23.45
C VAL A 71 2.99 -14.39 23.69
N VAL A 72 1.93 -14.48 24.49
CA VAL A 72 1.18 -15.71 24.72
C VAL A 72 -0.15 -15.59 23.99
N ILE A 73 -0.42 -16.55 23.10
CA ILE A 73 -1.64 -16.60 22.29
C ILE A 73 -2.44 -17.82 22.76
N GLU A 74 -3.57 -17.56 23.40
CA GLU A 74 -4.49 -18.60 23.83
C GLU A 74 -5.45 -18.96 22.69
N THR A 75 -5.56 -20.25 22.42
CA THR A 75 -6.49 -20.77 21.41
C THR A 75 -7.33 -21.89 22.02
N ASN A 76 -8.41 -22.26 21.35
CA ASN A 76 -9.25 -23.38 21.78
C ASN A 76 -8.58 -24.76 21.63
N VAL A 77 -7.41 -24.84 21.01
CA VAL A 77 -6.63 -26.07 20.80
C VAL A 77 -5.30 -26.08 21.56
N GLY A 78 -5.05 -25.05 22.39
CA GLY A 78 -3.84 -24.93 23.19
C GLY A 78 -3.25 -23.53 23.18
N THR A 79 -2.12 -23.37 23.86
CA THR A 79 -1.42 -22.09 24.01
C THR A 79 -0.18 -22.06 23.14
N LEU A 80 0.02 -20.97 22.41
CA LEU A 80 1.22 -20.69 21.64
C LEU A 80 2.02 -19.60 22.33
N THR A 81 3.34 -19.72 22.34
CA THR A 81 4.24 -18.66 22.83
C THR A 81 5.20 -18.28 21.71
N ALA A 82 5.29 -16.99 21.42
CA ALA A 82 6.15 -16.46 20.37
C ALA A 82 7.05 -15.35 20.92
N VAL A 83 8.31 -15.34 20.49
CA VAL A 83 9.29 -14.31 20.82
C VAL A 83 9.09 -13.09 19.93
N LEU A 84 9.16 -11.90 20.52
CA LEU A 84 9.05 -10.62 19.81
C LEU A 84 10.44 -9.99 19.61
N TYR A 85 10.82 -9.87 18.36
CA TYR A 85 12.12 -9.37 17.92
C TYR A 85 12.09 -7.86 17.64
N THR A 86 11.89 -7.05 18.68
CA THR A 86 11.77 -5.59 18.58
C THR A 86 12.99 -4.93 17.93
N GLU A 87 14.19 -5.46 18.18
CA GLU A 87 15.44 -4.94 17.61
C GLU A 87 15.52 -5.07 16.08
N TYR A 88 14.89 -6.10 15.51
CA TYR A 88 14.88 -6.34 14.07
C TYR A 88 13.67 -5.70 13.37
N ALA A 89 12.51 -5.60 14.03
CA ALA A 89 11.27 -5.09 13.43
C ALA A 89 10.46 -4.17 14.37
N PRO A 90 11.01 -3.02 14.79
CA PRO A 90 10.46 -2.22 15.88
C PRO A 90 9.03 -1.72 15.61
N ASN A 91 8.77 -1.21 14.40
CA ASN A 91 7.46 -0.68 14.04
C ASN A 91 6.39 -1.78 13.97
N THR A 92 6.76 -2.95 13.46
CA THR A 92 5.85 -4.11 13.34
C THR A 92 5.50 -4.65 14.73
N VAL A 93 6.50 -4.82 15.60
CA VAL A 93 6.28 -5.28 16.97
C VAL A 93 5.45 -4.29 17.76
N ALA A 94 5.73 -2.98 17.66
CA ALA A 94 4.93 -1.96 18.34
C ALA A 94 3.45 -1.97 17.89
N ASN A 95 3.20 -2.07 16.58
CA ASN A 95 1.84 -2.16 16.04
C ASN A 95 1.13 -3.46 16.47
N PHE A 96 1.84 -4.58 16.47
CA PHE A 96 1.31 -5.86 16.94
C PHE A 96 0.89 -5.79 18.42
N LYS A 97 1.79 -5.30 19.30
CA LYS A 97 1.52 -5.13 20.73
C LYS A 97 0.31 -4.25 20.99
N LYS A 98 0.26 -3.07 20.36
CA LYS A 98 -0.89 -2.16 20.47
C LYS A 98 -2.20 -2.86 20.14
N ARG A 99 -2.25 -3.59 19.01
CA ARG A 99 -3.47 -4.29 18.58
C ARG A 99 -3.84 -5.43 19.52
N ALA A 100 -2.85 -6.16 20.04
CA ALA A 100 -3.07 -7.21 21.03
C ALA A 100 -3.64 -6.63 22.34
N GLU A 101 -3.08 -5.53 22.85
CA GLU A 101 -3.58 -4.82 24.04
C GLU A 101 -4.99 -4.26 23.85
N GLU A 102 -5.33 -3.82 22.63
CA GLU A 102 -6.68 -3.38 22.26
C GLU A 102 -7.68 -4.55 22.07
N GLY A 103 -7.27 -5.80 22.29
CA GLY A 103 -8.11 -6.99 22.10
C GLY A 103 -8.44 -7.28 20.63
N PHE A 104 -7.68 -6.70 19.69
CA PHE A 104 -8.00 -6.79 18.26
C PHE A 104 -8.04 -8.25 17.79
N TYR A 105 -7.22 -9.14 18.33
CA TYR A 105 -7.13 -10.54 17.87
C TYR A 105 -8.14 -11.46 18.56
N ASP A 106 -8.84 -10.99 19.59
CA ASP A 106 -9.71 -11.82 20.41
C ASP A 106 -10.89 -12.37 19.58
N GLY A 107 -11.15 -13.67 19.75
CA GLY A 107 -12.21 -14.38 19.05
C GLY A 107 -12.01 -14.55 17.54
N LYS A 108 -10.86 -14.13 16.98
CA LYS A 108 -10.59 -14.33 15.54
C LYS A 108 -10.12 -15.76 15.26
N PRO A 109 -10.70 -16.43 14.24
CA PRO A 109 -10.21 -17.73 13.82
C PRO A 109 -8.95 -17.60 12.96
N PHE A 110 -8.15 -18.66 12.90
CA PHE A 110 -7.22 -18.86 11.79
C PHE A 110 -8.03 -19.12 10.51
N PHE A 111 -8.07 -18.14 9.62
CA PHE A 111 -8.93 -18.19 8.42
C PHE A 111 -8.41 -19.16 7.34
N ALA A 112 -7.11 -19.50 7.38
CA ALA A 112 -6.48 -20.41 6.44
C ALA A 112 -5.45 -21.29 7.15
N LEU A 113 -5.47 -22.58 6.82
CA LEU A 113 -4.55 -23.59 7.33
C LEU A 113 -4.05 -24.40 6.14
N GLN A 114 -2.75 -24.33 5.87
CA GLN A 114 -2.12 -25.13 4.80
C GLN A 114 -0.93 -25.89 5.37
N LYS A 115 -1.02 -27.22 5.31
CA LYS A 115 0.01 -28.11 5.82
C LYS A 115 1.31 -27.94 5.02
N GLY A 116 2.43 -27.74 5.72
CA GLY A 116 3.77 -27.70 5.14
C GLY A 116 4.19 -26.36 4.53
N ILE A 117 3.42 -25.28 4.71
CA ILE A 117 3.78 -23.94 4.20
C ILE A 117 4.31 -23.03 5.30
N TYR A 118 3.62 -23.00 6.43
CA TYR A 118 4.03 -22.23 7.59
C TYR A 118 4.76 -23.20 8.54
N ALA A 119 6.05 -22.98 8.69
CA ALA A 119 6.96 -23.77 9.53
C ALA A 119 7.17 -23.08 10.88
#